data_AF-A0A8K2ABZ4-F1
#
_entry.id   AF-A0A8K2ABZ4-F1
#
_cell.length_a   1.000
_cell.length_b   1.000
_cell.length_c   1.000
_cell.angle_alpha   90.00
_cell.angle_beta   90.00
_cell.angle_gamma   90.00
#
_symmetry.space_group_name_H-M   'P 1'
#
loop_
_entity.id
_entity.type
_entity.pdbx_description
1 polymer ?
#
loop_
_entity_poly.entity_id
_entity_poly.type
_entity_poly.pdbx_seq_one_letter_code
_entity_poly.pdbx_strand_id
1 'polypeptide(L)' 'MPKGNPNPVITPEFKANQFKRADNTTEPMAKRNIQLRLTESIDTLVRALPNRSAWLRRVITEAALAELMDKDGET' A
#
# COMPACT_ATOMS: atom_id res chain seq x y z
N MET A 1 7.02 -16.07 -36.10
CA MET A 1 7.44 -15.61 -34.76
C MET A 1 7.63 -16.84 -33.87
N PRO A 2 8.71 -16.97 -33.10
CA PRO A 2 8.84 -18.07 -32.16
C PRO A 2 7.74 -17.97 -31.09
N LYS A 3 7.06 -19.09 -30.85
CA LYS A 3 5.98 -19.22 -29.86
C LYS A 3 6.62 -19.10 -28.46
N GLY A 4 6.09 -18.24 -27.60
CA GLY A 4 6.59 -18.09 -26.22
C GLY A 4 6.55 -19.41 -25.44
N ASN A 5 7.34 -19.51 -24.37
CA ASN A 5 7.39 -20.72 -23.53
C ASN A 5 5.97 -21.11 -23.08
N PRO A 6 5.45 -22.30 -23.45
CA PRO A 6 4.09 -22.72 -23.13
C PRO A 6 3.86 -22.90 -21.63
N ASN A 7 4.92 -23.11 -20.84
CA ASN A 7 4.87 -23.28 -19.39
C ASN A 7 5.81 -22.27 -18.71
N PRO A 8 5.42 -20.99 -18.59
CA PRO A 8 6.23 -19.99 -17.89
C PRO A 8 6.30 -20.33 -16.40
N VAL A 9 7.51 -20.49 -15.88
CA VAL A 9 7.74 -20.68 -14.44
C VAL A 9 7.83 -19.30 -13.79
N ILE A 10 6.88 -18.97 -12.93
CA ILE A 10 6.87 -17.72 -12.16
C ILE A 10 7.49 -18.00 -10.79
N THR A 11 8.74 -17.58 -10.57
CA THR A 11 9.43 -17.81 -9.30
C THR A 11 8.81 -16.97 -8.16
N PRO A 12 8.95 -17.39 -6.89
CA PRO A 12 8.50 -16.60 -5.74
C PRO A 12 9.11 -15.20 -5.71
N GLU A 13 10.38 -15.05 -6.08
CA GLU A 13 11.09 -13.76 -6.15
C GLU A 13 10.48 -12.84 -7.20
N PHE A 14 10.11 -13.39 -8.37
CA PHE A 14 9.43 -12.63 -9.40
C PHE A 14 8.06 -12.13 -8.91
N LYS A 15 7.28 -12.97 -8.21
CA LYS A 15 6.01 -12.54 -7.61
C LYS A 15 6.20 -11.46 -6.54
N ALA A 16 7.23 -11.59 -5.70
CA ALA A 16 7.53 -10.63 -4.64
C ALA A 16 7.92 -9.24 -5.18
N ASN A 17 8.56 -9.19 -6.36
CA ASN A 17 9.04 -7.95 -6.97
C ASN A 17 8.20 -7.49 -8.19
N GLN A 18 7.05 -8.13 -8.43
CA GLN A 18 6.22 -7.84 -9.61
C GLN A 18 5.77 -6.37 -9.67
N PHE A 19 5.61 -5.73 -8.50
CA PHE A 19 5.17 -4.34 -8.40
C PHE A 19 6.24 -3.50 -7.72
N LYS A 20 6.63 -2.40 -8.39
CA LYS A 20 7.50 -1.39 -7.77
C LYS A 20 6.75 -0.73 -6.62
N ARG A 21 7.45 -0.49 -5.51
CA ARG A 21 6.92 0.34 -4.43
C ARG A 21 6.57 1.73 -4.97
N ALA A 22 5.48 2.28 -4.44
CA ALA A 22 5.01 3.60 -4.83
C ALA A 22 5.87 4.72 -4.21
N ASP A 23 6.64 4.43 -3.16
CA ASP A 23 7.45 5.35 -2.39
C ASP A 23 8.81 4.73 -2.03
N ASN A 24 9.66 5.52 -1.38
CA ASN A 24 11.02 5.15 -0.98
C ASN A 24 11.08 4.47 0.40
N THR A 25 9.94 4.01 0.94
CA THR A 25 9.90 3.34 2.24
C THR A 25 10.57 1.97 2.15
N THR A 26 11.41 1.65 3.13
CA THR A 26 12.16 0.38 3.20
C THR A 26 11.48 -0.63 4.13
N GLU A 27 10.65 -0.15 5.06
CA GLU A 27 9.93 -1.00 6.01
C GLU A 27 9.04 -2.03 5.29
N PRO A 28 8.99 -3.30 5.75
CA PRO A 28 8.08 -4.31 5.20
C PRO A 28 6.62 -3.87 5.30
N MET A 29 5.87 -4.00 4.18
CA MET A 29 4.43 -3.73 4.17
C MET A 29 3.66 -4.88 4.82
N ALA A 30 2.53 -4.58 5.47
CA ALA A 30 1.66 -5.61 6.03
C ALA A 30 1.17 -6.59 4.95
N LYS A 31 1.03 -7.88 5.30
CA LYS A 31 0.58 -8.93 4.38
C LYS A 31 -0.88 -8.78 3.92
N ARG A 32 -1.67 -7.99 4.66
CA ARG A 32 -3.09 -7.73 4.38
C ARG A 32 -3.30 -6.23 4.27
N ASN A 33 -4.12 -5.83 3.31
CA ASN A 33 -4.47 -4.43 3.09
C ASN A 33 -5.56 -3.99 4.09
N ILE A 34 -5.48 -2.75 4.55
CA ILE A 34 -6.60 -2.07 5.19
C ILE A 34 -7.54 -1.58 4.08
N GLN A 35 -8.81 -1.97 4.13
CA GLN A 35 -9.83 -1.59 3.16
C GLN A 35 -11.01 -0.95 3.88
N LEU A 36 -11.47 0.20 3.39
CA LEU A 36 -12.65 0.90 3.88
C LEU A 36 -13.33 1.68 2.76
N ARG A 37 -14.59 2.09 2.98
CA ARG A 37 -15.31 3.00 2.09
C ARG A 37 -15.16 4.43 2.58
N LEU A 38 -14.96 5.36 1.63
CA LEU A 38 -14.96 6.79 1.86
C LEU A 38 -16.26 7.39 1.32
N THR A 39 -16.60 8.62 1.73
CA THR A 39 -17.65 9.39 1.06
C THR A 39 -17.22 9.67 -0.38
N GLU A 40 -18.18 9.73 -1.31
CA GLU A 40 -17.89 9.84 -2.75
C GLU A 40 -17.02 11.06 -3.08
N SER A 41 -17.26 12.19 -2.41
CA SER A 41 -16.48 13.42 -2.59
C SER A 41 -15.01 13.24 -2.21
N ILE A 42 -14.72 12.56 -1.10
CA ILE A 42 -13.35 12.29 -0.66
C ILE A 42 -12.69 11.20 -1.50
N ASP A 43 -13.41 10.14 -1.86
CA ASP A 43 -12.90 9.08 -2.75
C ASP A 43 -12.45 9.68 -4.09
N THR A 44 -13.25 10.59 -4.66
CA THR A 44 -12.91 11.31 -5.90
C THR A 44 -11.59 12.09 -5.76
N LEU A 45 -11.43 12.86 -4.68
CA LEU A 45 -10.21 13.64 -4.42
C LEU A 45 -8.99 12.74 -4.23
N VAL A 46 -9.10 11.68 -3.43
CA VAL A 46 -7.98 10.76 -3.14
C VAL A 46 -7.56 9.99 -4.39
N ARG A 47 -8.52 9.58 -5.24
CA ARG A 47 -8.22 8.88 -6.50
C ARG A 47 -7.53 9.76 -7.53
N ALA A 48 -7.73 11.07 -7.50
CA ALA A 48 -7.08 12.02 -8.40
C ALA A 48 -5.58 12.22 -8.09
N LEU A 49 -5.09 11.74 -6.94
CA LEU A 49 -3.67 11.88 -6.57
C LEU A 49 -2.77 10.98 -7.44
N PRO A 50 -1.64 11.49 -7.95
CA PRO A 50 -0.71 10.71 -8.78
C PRO A 50 -0.06 9.54 -8.03
N ASN A 51 0.04 9.63 -6.70
CA ASN A 51 0.60 8.59 -5.84
C ASN A 51 -0.24 8.40 -4.57
N ARG A 52 -1.51 8.03 -4.77
CA ARG A 52 -2.48 7.86 -3.67
C ARG A 52 -2.00 6.92 -2.57
N SER A 53 -1.28 5.85 -2.90
CA SER A 53 -0.84 4.85 -1.93
C SER A 53 0.19 5.42 -0.96
N ALA A 54 1.17 6.18 -1.46
CA ALA A 54 2.15 6.84 -0.60
C ALA A 54 1.51 7.90 0.28
N TRP A 55 0.59 8.70 -0.29
CA TRP A 55 -0.13 9.72 0.45
C TRP A 55 -1.00 9.13 1.56
N LEU A 56 -1.78 8.08 1.26
CA LEU A 56 -2.62 7.39 2.24
C LEU A 56 -1.81 6.79 3.37
N ARG A 57 -0.67 6.13 3.06
CA ARG A 57 0.21 5.59 4.10
C ARG A 57 0.68 6.69 5.05
N ARG A 58 1.19 7.80 4.52
CA ARG A 58 1.64 8.93 5.35
C ARG A 58 0.52 9.43 6.26
N VAL A 59 -0.66 9.72 5.70
CA VAL A 59 -1.80 10.25 6.48
C VAL A 59 -2.25 9.29 7.57
N ILE A 60 -2.40 8.00 7.25
CA ILE A 60 -2.83 6.98 8.20
C ILE A 60 -1.77 6.79 9.30
N THR A 61 -0.48 6.74 8.93
CA THR A 61 0.62 6.62 9.90
C THR A 61 0.66 7.82 10.83
N GLU A 62 0.61 9.05 10.32
CA GLU A 62 0.60 10.26 11.14
C GLU A 62 -0.57 10.25 12.15
N ALA A 63 -1.79 9.93 11.68
CA ALA A 63 -2.96 9.85 12.54
C ALA A 63 -2.86 8.73 13.59
N ALA A 64 -2.38 7.55 13.20
CA ALA A 64 -2.21 6.42 14.12
C ALA A 64 -1.17 6.72 15.22
N LEU A 65 -0.04 7.32 14.86
CA LEU A 65 0.98 7.72 15.82
C LEU A 65 0.44 8.75 16.82
N ALA A 66 -0.29 9.76 16.33
CA ALA A 66 -0.83 10.82 17.17
C ALA A 66 -2.00 10.38 18.08
N GLU A 67 -2.88 9.50 17.58
CA GLU A 67 -4.14 9.20 18.26
C GLU A 67 -4.14 7.89 19.03
N LEU A 68 -3.26 6.95 18.67
CA LEU A 68 -3.27 5.59 19.22
C LEU A 68 -2.01 5.28 20.04
N MET A 69 -0.83 5.77 19.66
CA MET A 69 0.41 5.46 20.39
C MET A 69 0.52 6.13 21.77
N ASP A 70 -0.06 7.32 21.95
CA ASP A 70 -0.03 8.02 23.26
C ASP A 70 -1.11 7.51 24.24
N LYS A 71 -2.14 6.78 23.78
CA LYS A 71 -3.25 6.31 24.63
C LYS A 71 -2.96 5.02 25.39
N ASP A 72 -1.91 4.30 25.03
CA ASP A 72 -1.53 3.03 25.68
C ASP A 72 -0.61 3.24 26.92
N GLY A 73 -0.28 4.48 27.27
CA GLY A 73 0.55 4.83 28.44
C GLY A 73 -0.22 5.19 29.72
N GLU A 74 -1.56 5.14 29.70
CA GLU A 74 -2.43 5.62 30.77
C GLU A 74 -3.31 4.53 31.44
N THR A 75 -2.89 3.26 31.39
CA THR A 75 -3.48 2.15 32.17
C THR A 75 -2.56 1.57 33.22
#